data_AF-A0A0W0YZB9-F1
#
_entry.id   AF-A0A0W0YZB9-F1
#
_cell.length_a   1.000
_cell.length_b   1.000
_cell.length_c   1.000
_cell.angle_alpha   90.00
_cell.angle_beta   90.00
_cell.angle_gamma   90.00
#
_symmetry.space_group_name_H-M   'P 1'
#
loop_
_entity.id
_entity.type
_entity.pdbx_description
1 polymer ?
#
loop_
_entity_poly.entity_id
_entity_poly.type
_entity_poly.pdbx_seq_one_letter_code
_entity_poly.pdbx_strand_id
1 'polypeptide(L)'
;MAELNIKKEIGKRILEARKAKGLTLKALGELAGDLKQTRLTNWEQGTRTPGPEEIKQLAQALDVSPAFLMCLSDEQQVKKTRNSGYLIPLLDNHQACDAELHIELIRTKDLANEVVYISVSAALLPELSGGAFALKMRDESMIPEIRMNDVLVIDPSLSPKPGSYVAVKVEGRPEFVISQYKKLSYASPEFELLTLNDNWPNFNTKENIKLDIVGRVVQVIRGYQ
;
A
#
# COMPACT_ATOMS: atom_id res chain seq x y z
N MET A 1 -29.50 39.77 -2.74
CA MET A 1 -28.75 39.65 -1.46
C MET A 1 -28.06 38.29 -1.31
N ALA A 2 -28.71 37.16 -1.68
CA ALA A 2 -28.12 35.81 -1.53
C ALA A 2 -26.90 35.53 -2.45
N GLU A 3 -26.93 35.93 -3.73
CA GLU A 3 -25.83 35.66 -4.68
C GLU A 3 -24.49 36.30 -4.30
N LEU A 4 -24.50 37.49 -3.69
CA LEU A 4 -23.28 38.18 -3.28
C LEU A 4 -22.58 37.44 -2.12
N ASN A 5 -23.35 36.72 -1.30
CA ASN A 5 -22.83 35.99 -0.17
C ASN A 5 -22.11 34.70 -0.60
N ILE A 6 -22.67 34.00 -1.60
CA ILE A 6 -22.11 32.75 -2.13
C ILE A 6 -20.74 32.99 -2.78
N LYS A 7 -20.58 34.06 -3.57
CA LYS A 7 -19.31 34.38 -4.24
C LYS A 7 -18.17 34.64 -3.25
N LYS A 8 -18.47 35.32 -2.15
CA LYS A 8 -17.50 35.59 -1.08
C LYS A 8 -17.15 34.32 -0.32
N GLU A 9 -18.12 33.45 -0.07
CA GLU A 9 -17.89 32.19 0.64
C GLU A 9 -17.02 31.23 -0.18
N ILE A 10 -17.25 31.13 -1.50
CA ILE A 10 -16.39 30.37 -2.43
C ILE A 10 -14.95 30.89 -2.35
N GLY A 11 -14.76 32.21 -2.41
CA GLY A 11 -13.46 32.85 -2.30
C GLY A 11 -12.76 32.56 -0.97
N LYS A 12 -13.50 32.60 0.13
CA LYS A 12 -13.01 32.29 1.48
C LYS A 12 -12.55 30.83 1.59
N ARG A 13 -13.30 29.87 1.04
CA ARG A 13 -12.90 28.45 1.04
C ARG A 13 -11.64 28.17 0.23
N ILE A 14 -11.47 28.85 -0.91
CA ILE A 14 -10.23 28.78 -1.71
C ILE A 14 -9.05 29.30 -0.89
N LEU A 15 -9.21 30.46 -0.23
CA LEU A 15 -8.19 31.07 0.61
C LEU A 15 -7.80 30.15 1.78
N GLU A 16 -8.79 29.57 2.47
CA GLU A 16 -8.57 28.66 3.60
C GLU A 16 -7.86 27.38 3.15
N ALA A 17 -8.31 26.75 2.06
CA ALA A 17 -7.66 25.55 1.52
C ALA A 17 -6.21 25.83 1.06
N ARG A 18 -5.96 26.98 0.44
CA ARG A 18 -4.59 27.38 0.06
C ARG A 18 -3.69 27.56 1.28
N LYS A 19 -4.19 28.24 2.32
CA LYS A 19 -3.46 28.44 3.58
C LYS A 19 -3.21 27.14 4.32
N ALA A 20 -4.18 26.22 4.33
CA ALA A 20 -4.03 24.90 4.95
C ALA A 20 -2.90 24.08 4.31
N LYS A 21 -2.69 24.20 2.99
CA LYS A 21 -1.55 23.60 2.28
C LYS A 21 -0.25 24.41 2.31
N GLY A 22 -0.25 25.60 2.93
CA GLY A 22 0.93 26.47 2.96
C GLY A 22 1.36 27.03 1.59
N LEU A 23 0.45 27.06 0.61
CA LEU A 23 0.78 27.48 -0.76
C LEU A 23 0.75 29.01 -0.93
N THR A 24 1.71 29.56 -1.66
CA THR A 24 1.65 30.94 -2.14
C THR A 24 0.70 31.05 -3.34
N LEU A 25 0.20 32.25 -3.66
CA LEU A 25 -0.63 32.47 -4.85
C LEU A 25 0.09 32.05 -6.14
N LYS A 26 1.41 32.28 -6.21
CA LYS A 26 2.23 31.85 -7.34
C LYS A 26 2.27 30.32 -7.45
N ALA A 27 2.56 29.63 -6.35
CA ALA A 27 2.63 28.17 -6.32
C ALA A 27 1.28 27.52 -6.63
N LEU A 28 0.17 28.08 -6.13
CA LEU A 28 -1.16 27.59 -6.48
C LEU A 28 -1.46 27.78 -7.97
N GLY A 29 -1.07 28.92 -8.55
CA GLY A 29 -1.27 29.21 -9.96
C GLY A 29 -0.54 28.21 -10.86
N GLU A 30 0.73 27.91 -10.53
CA GLU A 30 1.54 26.93 -11.25
C GLU A 30 0.95 25.52 -11.16
N LEU A 31 0.51 25.09 -9.96
CA LEU A 31 -0.11 23.78 -9.75
C LEU A 31 -1.49 23.61 -10.41
N ALA A 32 -2.25 24.70 -10.53
CA ALA A 32 -3.60 24.70 -11.07
C ALA A 32 -3.66 25.04 -12.58
N GLY A 33 -2.56 24.86 -13.32
CA GLY A 33 -2.52 25.04 -14.78
C GLY A 33 -2.11 26.43 -15.25
N ASP A 34 -1.08 27.02 -14.64
CA ASP A 34 -0.51 28.34 -14.95
C ASP A 34 -1.53 29.50 -14.86
N LEU A 35 -2.31 29.49 -13.78
CA LEU A 35 -3.27 30.54 -13.48
C LEU A 35 -2.56 31.80 -12.97
N LYS A 36 -2.81 32.94 -13.63
CA LYS A 36 -2.27 34.24 -13.21
C LYS A 36 -2.66 34.58 -11.77
N GLN A 37 -1.70 35.05 -10.97
CA GLN A 37 -1.90 35.45 -9.57
C GLN A 37 -3.08 36.44 -9.39
N THR A 38 -3.24 37.39 -10.32
CA THR A 38 -4.36 38.35 -10.30
C THR A 38 -5.73 37.67 -10.35
N ARG A 39 -5.87 36.54 -11.06
CA ARG A 39 -7.15 35.78 -11.10
C ARG A 39 -7.43 35.15 -9.75
N LEU A 40 -6.43 34.51 -9.14
CA LEU A 40 -6.55 33.89 -7.82
C LEU A 40 -6.93 34.91 -6.75
N THR A 41 -6.27 36.09 -6.74
CA THR A 41 -6.62 37.17 -5.80
C THR A 41 -8.06 37.65 -5.97
N ASN A 42 -8.53 37.81 -7.21
CA ASN A 42 -9.91 38.22 -7.49
C ASN A 42 -10.95 37.17 -7.05
N TRP A 43 -10.59 35.89 -7.08
CA TRP A 43 -11.44 34.81 -6.60
C TRP A 43 -11.44 34.73 -5.08
N GLU A 44 -10.27 34.81 -4.43
CA GLU A 44 -10.16 34.80 -2.95
C GLU A 44 -10.92 35.97 -2.31
N GLN A 45 -10.96 37.12 -2.97
CA GLN A 45 -11.71 38.31 -2.51
C GLN A 45 -13.22 38.24 -2.82
N GLY A 46 -13.67 37.25 -3.60
CA GLY A 46 -15.07 37.10 -4.02
C GLY A 46 -15.53 38.12 -5.07
N THR A 47 -14.60 38.86 -5.68
CA THR A 47 -14.89 39.82 -6.77
C THR A 47 -15.33 39.10 -8.04
N ARG A 48 -14.76 37.92 -8.30
CA ARG A 48 -15.12 37.04 -9.41
C ARG A 48 -15.26 35.61 -8.91
N THR A 49 -16.01 34.80 -9.66
CA THR A 49 -16.17 33.37 -9.40
C THR A 49 -15.37 32.59 -10.45
N PRO A 50 -14.60 31.58 -10.07
CA PRO A 50 -13.95 30.69 -11.03
C PRO A 50 -15.00 29.89 -11.81
N GLY A 51 -14.70 29.56 -13.07
CA GLY A 51 -15.56 28.71 -13.89
C GLY A 51 -15.45 27.22 -13.51
N PRO A 52 -16.23 26.34 -14.15
CA PRO A 52 -16.22 24.91 -13.85
C PRO A 52 -14.85 24.25 -14.04
N GLU A 53 -14.11 24.63 -15.09
CA GLU A 53 -12.77 24.09 -15.34
C GLU A 53 -11.75 24.62 -14.33
N GLU A 54 -11.78 25.92 -14.01
CA GLU A 54 -10.86 26.45 -13.00
C GLU A 54 -11.15 25.89 -11.60
N ILE A 55 -12.40 25.60 -11.28
CA ILE A 55 -12.76 24.94 -10.02
C ILE A 55 -12.20 23.52 -9.98
N LYS A 56 -12.25 22.79 -11.10
CA LYS A 56 -11.65 21.45 -11.20
C LYS A 56 -10.14 21.49 -11.02
N GLN A 57 -9.47 22.46 -11.65
CA GLN A 57 -8.02 22.68 -11.51
C GLN A 57 -7.63 23.06 -10.07
N LEU A 58 -8.35 24.01 -9.47
CA LEU A 58 -8.14 24.42 -8.08
C LEU A 58 -8.40 23.28 -7.10
N ALA A 59 -9.47 22.51 -7.31
CA ALA A 59 -9.80 21.35 -6.49
C ALA A 59 -8.68 20.29 -6.52
N GLN A 60 -8.10 20.02 -7.69
CA GLN A 60 -6.97 19.11 -7.83
C GLN A 60 -5.70 19.64 -7.13
N ALA A 61 -5.35 20.91 -7.34
CA ALA A 61 -4.18 21.52 -6.71
C ALA A 61 -4.31 21.59 -5.18
N LEU A 62 -5.51 21.89 -4.69
CA LEU A 62 -5.82 22.04 -3.27
C LEU A 62 -6.19 20.71 -2.59
N ASP A 63 -6.33 19.61 -3.34
CA ASP A 63 -6.76 18.29 -2.87
C ASP A 63 -8.08 18.32 -2.06
N VAL A 64 -9.02 19.13 -2.54
CA VAL A 64 -10.38 19.28 -2.01
C VAL A 64 -11.39 18.95 -3.10
N SER A 65 -12.64 18.67 -2.72
CA SER A 65 -13.69 18.42 -3.72
C SER A 65 -14.14 19.73 -4.41
N PRO A 66 -14.49 19.70 -5.71
CA PRO A 66 -15.12 20.83 -6.40
C PRO A 66 -16.41 21.32 -5.70
N ALA A 67 -17.19 20.39 -5.14
CA ALA A 67 -18.41 20.68 -4.40
C ALA A 67 -18.15 21.47 -3.11
N PHE A 68 -17.05 21.16 -2.40
CA PHE A 68 -16.62 21.92 -1.24
C PHE A 68 -16.24 23.35 -1.62
N LEU A 69 -15.50 23.55 -2.71
CA LEU A 69 -15.17 24.90 -3.19
C LEU A 69 -16.40 25.69 -3.61
N MET A 70 -17.38 25.04 -4.23
CA MET A 70 -18.63 25.67 -4.68
C MET A 70 -19.68 25.88 -3.58
N CYS A 71 -19.35 25.63 -2.30
CA CYS A 71 -20.31 25.73 -1.18
C CYS A 71 -21.55 24.82 -1.33
N LEU A 72 -21.41 23.72 -2.06
CA LEU A 72 -22.46 22.71 -2.24
C LEU A 72 -22.44 21.64 -1.13
N SER A 73 -21.41 21.63 -0.29
CA SER A 73 -21.24 20.74 0.87
C SER A 73 -20.33 21.38 1.93
N ASP A 74 -20.68 21.30 3.21
CA ASP A 74 -19.84 21.85 4.32
C ASP A 74 -18.68 20.93 4.72
N GLU A 75 -18.75 19.67 4.33
CA GLU A 75 -17.67 18.73 4.57
C GLU A 75 -16.53 19.01 3.60
N GLN A 76 -15.38 19.37 4.17
CA GLN A 76 -14.09 19.36 3.49
C GLN A 76 -13.74 17.89 3.22
N GLN A 77 -14.42 17.29 2.24
CA GLN A 77 -14.11 15.97 1.74
C GLN A 77 -12.79 16.09 0.99
N VAL A 78 -11.70 16.07 1.77
CA VAL A 78 -10.42 15.55 1.30
C VAL A 78 -10.76 14.29 0.53
N LYS A 79 -10.28 14.14 -0.70
CA LYS A 79 -10.27 12.85 -1.36
C LYS A 79 -9.34 11.93 -0.56
N LYS A 80 -9.77 11.53 0.63
CA LYS A 80 -9.52 10.18 1.10
C LYS A 80 -10.28 9.35 0.08
N THR A 81 -9.62 9.02 -1.03
CA THR A 81 -9.81 7.70 -1.59
C THR A 81 -9.75 6.79 -0.38
N ARG A 82 -10.93 6.38 0.10
CA ARG A 82 -11.02 5.16 0.89
C ARG A 82 -10.56 4.12 -0.11
N ASN A 83 -9.24 3.93 -0.20
CA ASN A 83 -8.61 2.87 -0.98
C ASN A 83 -9.27 1.61 -0.45
N SER A 84 -10.31 1.19 -1.14
CA SER A 84 -11.16 0.10 -0.73
C SER A 84 -10.39 -1.14 -1.14
N GLY A 85 -9.53 -1.60 -0.22
CA GLY A 85 -8.56 -2.66 -0.44
C GLY A 85 -7.17 -2.10 -0.78
N TYR A 86 -6.17 -2.47 0.03
CA TYR A 86 -4.78 -2.39 -0.40
C TYR A 86 -4.52 -3.59 -1.31
N LEU A 87 -3.88 -3.36 -2.44
CA LEU A 87 -3.60 -4.37 -3.45
C LEU A 87 -2.11 -4.69 -3.41
N ILE A 88 -1.79 -5.98 -3.36
CA ILE A 88 -0.41 -6.48 -3.45
C ILE A 88 -0.28 -7.41 -4.66
N PRO A 89 0.90 -7.45 -5.30
CA PRO A 89 1.12 -8.34 -6.43
C PRO A 89 1.16 -9.80 -5.97
N LEU A 90 0.52 -10.68 -6.74
CA LEU A 90 0.69 -12.13 -6.63
C LEU A 90 1.92 -12.53 -7.44
N LEU A 91 2.96 -12.96 -6.73
CA LEU A 91 4.20 -13.43 -7.34
C LEU A 91 4.18 -14.96 -7.46
N ASP A 92 4.84 -15.45 -8.51
CA ASP A 92 5.19 -16.87 -8.60
C ASP A 92 6.46 -17.19 -7.76
N ASN A 93 6.81 -18.47 -7.69
CA ASN A 93 7.99 -18.93 -6.93
C ASN A 93 9.30 -18.30 -7.41
N HIS A 94 9.47 -18.06 -8.71
CA HIS A 94 10.68 -17.47 -9.26
C HIS A 94 10.75 -15.98 -8.91
N GLN A 95 9.67 -15.25 -9.15
CA GLN A 95 9.55 -13.82 -8.87
C GLN A 95 9.72 -13.50 -7.38
N ALA A 96 9.21 -14.37 -6.50
CA ALA A 96 9.33 -14.19 -5.06
C ALA A 96 10.80 -14.25 -4.57
N CYS A 97 11.72 -14.86 -5.35
CA CYS A 97 13.12 -15.01 -4.96
C CYS A 97 13.81 -13.66 -4.84
N ASP A 98 13.45 -12.77 -5.77
CA ASP A 98 13.93 -11.40 -5.86
C ASP A 98 12.73 -10.46 -5.76
N ALA A 99 11.87 -10.69 -4.76
CA ALA A 99 10.58 -10.00 -4.61
C ALA A 99 10.74 -8.48 -4.64
N GLU A 100 11.76 -7.93 -3.96
CA GLU A 100 12.03 -6.50 -3.93
C GLU A 100 12.28 -5.93 -5.34
N LEU A 101 13.16 -6.57 -6.11
CA LEU A 101 13.46 -6.16 -7.50
C LEU A 101 12.22 -6.26 -8.39
N HIS A 102 11.45 -7.35 -8.26
CA HIS A 102 10.24 -7.53 -9.05
C HIS A 102 9.16 -6.50 -8.71
N ILE A 103 8.96 -6.20 -7.43
CA ILE A 103 7.99 -5.19 -6.98
C ILE A 103 8.40 -3.79 -7.47
N GLU A 104 9.69 -3.46 -7.40
CA GLU A 104 10.21 -2.21 -7.98
C GLU A 104 10.01 -2.13 -9.50
N LEU A 105 10.25 -3.23 -10.22
CA LEU A 105 10.00 -3.29 -11.67
C LEU A 105 8.53 -3.08 -12.01
N ILE A 106 7.62 -3.69 -11.26
CA ILE A 106 6.17 -3.50 -11.42
C ILE A 106 5.80 -2.03 -11.23
N ARG A 107 6.42 -1.37 -10.23
CA ARG A 107 6.13 0.02 -9.88
C ARG A 107 6.74 1.02 -10.86
N THR A 108 7.91 0.73 -11.43
CA THR A 108 8.68 1.66 -12.29
C THR A 108 8.37 1.53 -13.77
N LYS A 109 8.05 0.32 -14.25
CA LYS A 109 7.80 0.05 -15.68
C LYS A 109 6.32 0.02 -16.07
N ASP A 110 5.42 0.43 -15.17
CA ASP A 110 3.97 0.43 -15.38
C ASP A 110 3.42 -0.92 -15.86
N LEU A 111 4.03 -2.02 -15.41
CA LEU A 111 3.60 -3.40 -15.69
C LEU A 111 2.36 -3.79 -14.86
N ALA A 112 1.67 -2.82 -14.27
CA ALA A 112 0.51 -3.04 -13.40
C ALA A 112 -0.64 -3.78 -14.11
N ASN A 113 -0.71 -3.73 -15.44
CA ASN A 113 -1.73 -4.46 -16.19
C ASN A 113 -1.39 -5.95 -16.45
N GLU A 114 -0.14 -6.36 -16.26
CA GLU A 114 0.32 -7.74 -16.52
C GLU A 114 0.42 -8.58 -15.23
N VAL A 115 0.19 -7.95 -14.08
CA VAL A 115 0.33 -8.59 -12.77
C VAL A 115 -1.03 -8.81 -12.14
N VAL A 116 -1.24 -10.00 -11.58
CA VAL A 116 -2.44 -10.30 -10.79
C VAL A 116 -2.27 -9.68 -9.41
N TYR A 117 -3.27 -8.92 -8.96
CA TYR A 117 -3.27 -8.34 -7.61
C TYR A 117 -4.27 -9.04 -6.70
N ILE A 118 -3.91 -9.12 -5.42
CA ILE A 118 -4.76 -9.63 -4.35
C ILE A 118 -5.10 -8.50 -3.40
N SER A 119 -6.38 -8.41 -3.02
CA SER A 119 -6.83 -7.49 -1.97
C SER A 119 -6.47 -8.03 -0.60
N VAL A 120 -5.80 -7.22 0.22
CA VAL A 120 -5.53 -7.54 1.61
C VAL A 120 -6.50 -6.86 2.57
N SER A 121 -6.63 -7.44 3.77
CA SER A 121 -7.48 -6.90 4.82
C SER A 121 -7.02 -5.49 5.24
N ALA A 122 -7.98 -4.57 5.41
CA ALA A 122 -7.71 -3.23 5.94
C ALA A 122 -7.10 -3.25 7.34
N ALA A 123 -7.25 -4.34 8.10
CA ALA A 123 -6.68 -4.50 9.44
C ALA A 123 -5.15 -4.61 9.45
N LEU A 124 -4.53 -4.94 8.31
CA LEU A 124 -3.07 -5.00 8.18
C LEU A 124 -2.44 -3.62 7.90
N LEU A 125 -3.27 -2.59 7.71
CA LEU A 125 -2.80 -1.24 7.45
C LEU A 125 -2.78 -0.42 8.74
N PRO A 126 -1.76 0.44 8.95
CA PRO A 126 -0.68 0.80 8.02
C PRO A 126 0.59 -0.05 8.13
N GLU A 127 0.53 -1.20 8.82
CA GLU A 127 1.73 -1.99 9.16
C GLU A 127 2.36 -2.70 7.95
N LEU A 128 1.59 -2.93 6.89
CA LEU A 128 2.06 -3.61 5.69
C LEU A 128 3.01 -2.73 4.86
N SER A 129 4.20 -3.22 4.58
CA SER A 129 5.19 -2.49 3.79
C SER A 129 4.86 -2.45 2.30
N GLY A 130 5.45 -1.49 1.57
CA GLY A 130 5.34 -1.40 0.12
C GLY A 130 6.03 -2.54 -0.64
N GLY A 131 6.80 -3.38 0.05
CA GLY A 131 7.42 -4.60 -0.49
C GLY A 131 6.61 -5.87 -0.21
N ALA A 132 5.40 -5.76 0.35
CA ALA A 132 4.57 -6.92 0.60
C ALA A 132 4.04 -7.54 -0.71
N PHE A 133 3.97 -8.85 -0.74
CA PHE A 133 3.50 -9.62 -1.89
C PHE A 133 2.69 -10.84 -1.47
N ALA A 134 1.90 -11.37 -2.41
CA ALA A 134 1.17 -12.60 -2.22
C ALA A 134 1.90 -13.77 -2.89
N LEU A 135 1.86 -14.95 -2.28
CA LEU A 135 2.41 -16.19 -2.83
C LEU A 135 1.40 -17.33 -2.63
N LYS A 136 1.16 -18.12 -3.69
CA LYS A 136 0.26 -19.27 -3.62
C LYS A 136 0.99 -20.51 -3.09
N MET A 137 0.44 -21.14 -2.05
CA MET A 137 0.96 -22.39 -1.49
C MET A 137 0.83 -23.55 -2.48
N ARG A 138 1.93 -24.31 -2.69
CA ARG A 138 2.00 -25.38 -3.70
C ARG A 138 2.16 -26.79 -3.13
N ASP A 139 2.43 -26.93 -1.84
CA ASP A 139 2.62 -28.23 -1.19
C ASP A 139 1.82 -28.34 0.11
N GLU A 140 2.01 -29.47 0.82
CA GLU A 140 1.29 -29.82 2.04
C GLU A 140 2.17 -29.76 3.30
N SER A 141 3.35 -29.13 3.25
CA SER A 141 4.31 -29.06 4.36
C SER A 141 3.75 -28.40 5.64
N MET A 142 2.70 -27.59 5.49
CA MET A 142 2.16 -26.75 6.56
C MET A 142 0.69 -27.06 6.92
N ILE A 143 0.17 -28.22 6.48
CA ILE A 143 -1.15 -28.68 6.94
C ILE A 143 -1.11 -29.02 8.44
N PRO A 144 -2.21 -28.82 9.19
CA PRO A 144 -3.55 -28.43 8.73
C PRO A 144 -3.78 -26.92 8.55
N GLU A 145 -2.87 -26.09 9.09
CA GLU A 145 -3.03 -24.63 9.19
C GLU A 145 -3.00 -23.96 7.82
N ILE A 146 -1.98 -24.25 7.02
CA ILE A 146 -1.81 -23.73 5.66
C ILE A 146 -1.92 -24.91 4.69
N ARG A 147 -2.85 -24.79 3.74
CA ARG A 147 -3.18 -25.84 2.78
C ARG A 147 -2.74 -25.44 1.39
N MET A 148 -2.58 -26.44 0.53
CA MET A 148 -2.37 -26.22 -0.89
C MET A 148 -3.45 -25.29 -1.45
N ASN A 149 -3.05 -24.37 -2.32
CA ASN A 149 -3.86 -23.30 -2.91
C ASN A 149 -4.22 -22.13 -2.01
N ASP A 150 -3.86 -22.13 -0.73
CA ASP A 150 -3.93 -20.91 0.06
C ASP A 150 -3.05 -19.81 -0.53
N VAL A 151 -3.48 -18.56 -0.41
CA VAL A 151 -2.71 -17.39 -0.80
C VAL A 151 -2.14 -16.76 0.46
N LEU A 152 -0.82 -16.72 0.55
CA LEU A 152 -0.07 -16.19 1.68
C LEU A 152 0.32 -14.75 1.40
N VAL A 153 0.00 -13.84 2.32
CA VAL A 153 0.48 -12.47 2.31
C VAL A 153 1.79 -12.42 3.09
N ILE A 154 2.87 -12.04 2.43
CA ILE A 154 4.23 -12.01 2.98
C ILE A 154 4.73 -10.57 3.00
N ASP A 155 5.30 -10.17 4.12
CA ASP A 155 5.96 -8.87 4.27
C ASP A 155 7.46 -9.05 4.55
N PRO A 156 8.34 -8.66 3.61
CA PRO A 156 9.80 -8.72 3.78
C PRO A 156 10.35 -7.78 4.85
N SER A 157 9.64 -6.68 5.15
CA SER A 157 10.11 -5.69 6.12
C SER A 157 9.93 -6.15 7.57
N LEU A 158 9.26 -7.27 7.80
CA LEU A 158 8.91 -7.77 9.12
C LEU A 158 9.84 -8.90 9.54
N SER A 159 10.56 -8.68 10.64
CA SER A 159 11.38 -9.71 11.25
C SER A 159 10.55 -10.90 11.78
N PRO A 160 11.11 -12.11 11.74
CA PRO A 160 10.45 -13.31 12.25
C PRO A 160 10.26 -13.22 13.76
N LYS A 161 9.10 -13.67 14.24
CA LYS A 161 8.79 -13.79 15.67
C LYS A 161 8.69 -15.27 16.03
N PRO A 162 9.03 -15.69 17.26
CA PRO A 162 8.78 -17.07 17.69
C PRO A 162 7.32 -17.48 17.40
N GLY A 163 7.14 -18.60 16.70
CA GLY A 163 5.85 -19.12 16.28
C GLY A 163 5.26 -18.52 15.00
N SER A 164 5.84 -17.46 14.44
CA SER A 164 5.36 -16.88 13.17
C SER A 164 5.73 -17.75 11.98
N TYR A 165 4.87 -17.77 10.96
CA TYR A 165 5.19 -18.38 9.68
C TYR A 165 6.05 -17.47 8.82
N VAL A 166 7.02 -18.04 8.12
CA VAL A 166 8.00 -17.33 7.31
C VAL A 166 8.17 -18.00 5.94
N ALA A 167 8.47 -17.20 4.93
CA ALA A 167 8.92 -17.67 3.64
C ALA A 167 10.46 -17.71 3.63
N VAL A 168 11.02 -18.85 3.25
CA VAL A 168 12.45 -19.12 3.33
C VAL A 168 12.97 -19.61 1.99
N LYS A 169 14.08 -19.02 1.56
CA LYS A 169 14.89 -19.47 0.44
C LYS A 169 15.96 -20.41 0.98
N VAL A 170 15.95 -21.65 0.52
CA VAL A 170 16.93 -22.68 0.86
C VAL A 170 17.92 -22.83 -0.28
N GLU A 171 19.22 -22.78 0.00
CA GLU A 171 20.25 -22.98 -1.01
C GLU A 171 20.11 -24.35 -1.70
N GLY A 172 20.23 -24.36 -3.03
CA GLY A 172 20.02 -25.55 -3.85
C GLY A 172 18.56 -25.89 -4.15
N ARG A 173 17.59 -25.15 -3.58
CA ARG A 173 16.16 -25.27 -3.94
C ARG A 173 15.70 -24.06 -4.74
N PRO A 174 15.04 -24.27 -5.90
CA PRO A 174 14.49 -23.16 -6.67
C PRO A 174 13.28 -22.52 -5.97
N GLU A 175 12.46 -23.33 -5.29
CA GLU A 175 11.19 -22.91 -4.70
C GLU A 175 11.32 -22.45 -3.24
N PHE A 176 10.39 -21.59 -2.83
CA PHE A 176 10.24 -21.19 -1.44
C PHE A 176 9.75 -22.33 -0.58
N VAL A 177 10.23 -22.34 0.66
CA VAL A 177 9.69 -23.17 1.72
C VAL A 177 8.95 -22.27 2.70
N ILE A 178 7.72 -22.65 3.04
CA ILE A 178 6.98 -22.03 4.14
C ILE A 178 7.23 -22.85 5.40
N SER A 179 7.60 -22.19 6.49
CA SER A 179 7.89 -22.86 7.75
C SER A 179 7.52 -21.99 8.94
N GLN A 180 7.31 -22.61 10.09
CA GLN A 180 7.15 -21.94 11.35
C GLN A 180 8.52 -21.64 11.97
N TYR A 181 8.75 -20.38 12.32
CA TYR A 181 10.00 -19.94 12.94
C TYR A 181 10.01 -20.30 14.44
N LYS A 182 11.01 -21.08 14.86
CA LYS A 182 11.24 -21.46 16.25
C LYS A 182 12.58 -20.93 16.73
N LYS A 183 12.56 -19.99 17.66
CA LYS A 183 13.77 -19.47 18.31
C LYS A 183 14.26 -20.47 19.37
N LEU A 184 15.54 -20.84 19.34
CA LEU A 184 16.10 -21.81 20.29
C LEU A 184 16.60 -21.19 21.58
N SER A 185 17.12 -19.97 21.51
CA SER A 185 17.67 -19.26 22.68
C SER A 185 17.60 -17.76 22.49
N TYR A 186 17.51 -17.01 23.58
CA TYR A 186 17.65 -15.55 23.56
C TYR A 186 19.11 -15.09 23.47
N ALA A 187 20.05 -15.95 23.85
CA ALA A 187 21.47 -15.63 23.91
C ALA A 187 22.24 -15.99 22.62
N SER A 188 21.62 -16.73 21.70
CA SER A 188 22.23 -17.11 20.41
C SER A 188 21.30 -16.78 19.24
N PRO A 189 21.86 -16.57 18.04
CA PRO A 189 21.07 -16.38 16.82
C PRO A 189 20.49 -17.69 16.26
N GLU A 190 20.76 -18.84 16.88
CA GLU A 190 20.26 -20.15 16.43
C GLU A 190 18.73 -20.22 16.40
N PHE A 191 18.21 -20.76 15.30
CA PHE A 191 16.78 -21.00 15.10
C PHE A 191 16.55 -22.32 14.36
N GLU A 192 15.31 -22.79 14.44
CA GLU A 192 14.76 -23.90 13.67
C GLU A 192 13.59 -23.41 12.82
N LEU A 193 13.42 -24.02 11.66
CA LEU A 193 12.28 -23.86 10.78
C LEU A 193 11.52 -25.17 10.78
N LEU A 194 10.31 -25.12 11.33
CA LEU A 194 9.46 -26.29 11.49
C LEU A 194 8.42 -26.35 10.37
N THR A 195 8.25 -27.53 9.82
CA THR A 195 7.06 -27.89 9.06
C THR A 195 5.98 -28.36 10.06
N LEU A 196 4.71 -28.18 9.72
CA LEU A 196 3.60 -28.66 10.56
C LEU A 196 3.16 -30.08 10.18
N ASN A 197 3.65 -30.57 9.04
CA ASN A 197 3.39 -31.91 8.55
C ASN A 197 4.61 -32.80 8.79
N ASP A 198 4.46 -33.81 9.64
CA ASP A 198 5.54 -34.73 10.03
C ASP A 198 6.15 -35.52 8.87
N ASN A 199 5.49 -35.58 7.70
CA ASN A 199 6.07 -36.21 6.51
C ASN A 199 7.09 -35.30 5.79
N TRP A 200 7.27 -34.06 6.23
CA TRP A 200 8.23 -33.09 5.68
C TRP A 200 9.37 -32.83 6.66
N PRO A 201 10.59 -32.57 6.16
CA PRO A 201 11.74 -32.30 7.02
C PRO A 201 11.70 -30.89 7.61
N ASN A 202 12.20 -30.77 8.84
CA ASN A 202 12.52 -29.48 9.46
C ASN A 202 13.94 -29.05 9.08
N PHE A 203 14.21 -27.75 9.13
CA PHE A 203 15.55 -27.19 8.91
C PHE A 203 16.08 -26.57 10.20
N ASN A 204 17.39 -26.65 10.43
CA ASN A 204 18.04 -25.97 11.54
C ASN A 204 19.28 -25.18 11.05
N THR A 205 19.71 -24.18 11.80
CA THR A 205 20.89 -23.38 11.46
C THR A 205 22.23 -24.10 11.66
N LYS A 206 22.25 -25.33 12.18
CA LYS A 206 23.46 -26.13 12.42
C LYS A 206 23.82 -27.00 11.22
N GLU A 207 22.85 -27.29 10.38
CA GLU A 207 23.06 -27.88 9.07
C GLU A 207 23.86 -26.89 8.22
N ASN A 208 24.82 -27.40 7.44
CA ASN A 208 25.71 -26.59 6.60
C ASN A 208 24.99 -26.10 5.33
N ILE A 209 23.70 -25.72 5.47
CA ILE A 209 22.77 -25.29 4.43
C ILE A 209 22.48 -23.82 4.68
N LYS A 210 22.69 -22.97 3.67
CA LYS A 210 22.35 -21.56 3.77
C LYS A 210 20.83 -21.37 3.68
N LEU A 211 20.27 -20.75 4.72
CA LEU A 211 18.86 -20.41 4.87
C LEU A 211 18.70 -18.90 4.86
N ASP A 212 17.85 -18.37 3.98
CA ASP A 212 17.55 -16.94 3.91
C ASP A 212 16.06 -16.70 4.13
N ILE A 213 15.72 -15.92 5.15
CA ILE A 213 14.32 -15.61 5.48
C ILE A 213 13.93 -14.38 4.69
N VAL A 214 13.07 -14.57 3.69
CA VAL A 214 12.66 -13.51 2.77
C VAL A 214 11.56 -12.64 3.35
N GLY A 215 10.71 -13.18 4.22
CA GLY A 215 9.69 -12.39 4.90
C GLY A 215 8.79 -13.18 5.83
N ARG A 216 7.99 -12.45 6.61
CA ARG A 216 7.01 -13.04 7.51
C ARG A 216 5.63 -13.11 6.85
N VAL A 217 4.96 -14.25 7.00
CA VAL A 217 3.56 -14.39 6.59
C VAL A 217 2.68 -13.66 7.60
N VAL A 218 1.87 -12.71 7.14
CA VAL A 218 0.99 -11.88 7.96
C VAL A 218 -0.48 -12.23 7.83
N GLN A 219 -0.87 -12.87 6.73
CA GLN A 219 -2.24 -13.30 6.50
C GLN A 219 -2.26 -14.52 5.56
N VAL A 220 -3.23 -15.41 5.81
CA VAL A 220 -3.57 -16.52 4.92
C VAL A 220 -4.96 -16.25 4.36
N ILE A 221 -5.09 -16.31 3.05
CA ILE A 221 -6.36 -16.13 2.32
C ILE A 221 -6.73 -17.48 1.72
N ARG A 222 -7.88 -18.02 2.13
CA ARG A 222 -8.42 -19.29 1.66
C ARG A 222 -9.77 -19.07 1.01
N GLY A 223 -9.88 -19.43 -0.27
CA GLY A 223 -11.15 -19.54 -0.97
C GLY A 223 -11.70 -20.95 -0.83
N TYR A 224 -12.94 -21.08 -0.35
CA TYR A 224 -13.67 -22.34 -0.45
C TYR A 224 -14.38 -22.36 -1.81
N GLN A 225 -14.23 -23.45 -2.56
CA GLN A 225 -15.07 -23.75 -3.71
C GLN A 225 -16.29 -24.56 -3.28
#